data_AF-A0A132GWG0-F1
#
_entry.id   AF-A0A132GWG0-F1
#
_cell.length_a   1.000
_cell.length_b   1.000
_cell.length_c   1.000
_cell.angle_alpha   90.00
_cell.angle_beta   90.00
_cell.angle_gamma   90.00
#
_symmetry.space_group_name_H-M   'P 1'
#
loop_
_entity.id
_entity.type
_entity.pdbx_description
1 polymer ?
#
loop_
_entity_poly.entity_id
_entity_poly.type
_entity_poly.pdbx_seq_one_letter_code
_entity_poly.pdbx_strand_id
1 'polypeptide(L)' 'MKNFALIGAAGYIAPRHIKAIADTGNNLLVAYDKFDSVGRLDSSFPECS' A
#
# COMPACT_ATOMS: atom_id res chain seq x y z
N MET A 1 -15.97 -2.95 2.09
CA MET A 1 -15.10 -1.76 2.09
C MET A 1 -14.60 -1.50 3.50
N LYS A 2 -13.31 -1.73 3.73
CA LYS A 2 -12.60 -1.49 4.98
C LYS A 2 -11.40 -0.59 4.71
N ASN A 3 -10.96 0.12 5.74
CA ASN A 3 -9.81 1.02 5.67
C ASN A 3 -8.60 0.33 6.31
N PHE A 4 -7.47 0.38 5.62
CA PHE A 4 -6.20 -0.19 6.06
C PHE A 4 -5.13 0.90 6.17
N ALA A 5 -4.18 0.66 7.07
CA ALA A 5 -2.88 1.31 7.09
C ALA A 5 -1.80 0.24 6.87
N LEU A 6 -0.75 0.57 6.12
CA LEU A 6 0.37 -0.32 5.84
C LEU A 6 1.67 0.24 6.44
N ILE A 7 2.28 -0.48 7.36
CA ILE A 7 3.59 -0.15 7.93
C ILE A 7 4.62 -1.11 7.33
N GLY A 8 5.76 -0.58 6.88
CA GLY A 8 6.77 -1.34 6.14
C GLY A 8 6.51 -1.35 4.63
N ALA A 9 6.00 -0.26 4.07
CA ALA A 9 5.55 -0.16 2.67
C ALA A 9 6.67 -0.33 1.62
N ALA A 10 7.93 -0.09 1.99
CA ALA A 10 9.10 -0.31 1.12
C ALA A 10 9.66 -1.75 1.23
N GLY A 11 9.09 -2.58 2.10
CA GLY A 11 9.56 -3.93 2.36
C GLY A 11 9.31 -4.90 1.19
N TYR A 12 10.11 -5.96 1.13
CA TYR A 12 10.02 -7.00 0.10
C TYR A 12 8.61 -7.61 -0.03
N ILE A 13 7.90 -7.80 1.08
CA ILE A 13 6.57 -8.43 1.12
C ILE A 13 5.40 -7.44 0.95
N ALA A 14 5.63 -6.15 1.19
CA ALA A 14 4.61 -5.10 1.09
C ALA A 14 3.76 -5.14 -0.19
N PRO A 15 4.32 -5.42 -1.37
CA PRO A 15 3.55 -5.51 -2.61
C PRO A 15 2.44 -6.55 -2.62
N ARG A 16 2.61 -7.66 -1.89
CA ARG A 16 1.57 -8.69 -1.77
C ARG A 16 0.42 -8.18 -0.91
N HIS A 17 0.70 -7.40 0.13
CA HIS A 17 -0.31 -6.74 0.96
C HIS A 17 -1.03 -5.63 0.19
N ILE A 18 -0.29 -4.78 -0.53
CA ILE A 18 -0.85 -3.73 -1.41
C ILE A 18 -1.86 -4.36 -2.39
N LYS A 19 -1.43 -5.41 -3.10
CA LYS A 19 -2.29 -6.15 -4.04
C LYS A 19 -3.50 -6.78 -3.35
N ALA A 20 -3.33 -7.40 -2.18
CA ALA A 20 -4.45 -8.01 -1.46
C ALA A 20 -5.52 -6.98 -1.05
N ILE A 21 -5.11 -5.78 -0.61
CA ILE A 21 -6.04 -4.71 -0.26
C ILE A 21 -6.80 -4.22 -1.51
N ALA A 22 -6.10 -4.04 -2.63
CA ALA A 22 -6.70 -3.62 -3.90
C ALA A 22 -7.65 -4.67 -4.48
N ASP A 23 -7.20 -5.93 -4.61
CA ASP A 23 -7.98 -7.04 -5.18
C ASP A 23 -9.26 -7.33 -4.37
N THR A 24 -9.27 -7.01 -3.07
CA THR A 24 -10.44 -7.18 -2.19
C THR A 24 -11.34 -5.95 -2.11
N GLY A 25 -11.08 -4.91 -2.90
CA GLY A 25 -11.91 -3.69 -2.96
C GLY A 25 -11.90 -2.90 -1.65
N ASN A 26 -10.77 -2.88 -0.95
CA ASN A 26 -10.58 -2.13 0.27
C ASN A 26 -9.70 -0.89 0.03
N ASN A 27 -9.71 0.03 0.98
CA ASN A 27 -8.94 1.27 0.89
C ASN A 27 -7.63 1.12 1.67
N LEU A 28 -6.53 1.57 1.08
CA LEU A 28 -5.29 1.86 1.80
C LEU A 28 -5.23 3.36 2.03
N LEU A 29 -5.42 3.82 3.28
CA LEU A 29 -5.47 5.26 3.58
C LEU A 29 -4.12 5.84 3.98
N VAL A 30 -3.26 5.01 4.56
CA VAL A 30 -1.95 5.43 5.08
C VAL A 30 -0.93 4.35 4.76
N ALA A 31 0.22 4.76 4.23
CA ALA A 31 1.40 3.93 4.10
C ALA A 31 2.56 4.59 4.84
N TYR A 32 3.37 3.81 5.54
CA TYR A 32 4.52 4.30 6.30
C TYR A 32 5.70 3.36 6.13
N ASP A 33 6.88 3.93 5.92
CA ASP A 33 8.16 3.26 6.00
C ASP A 33 9.25 4.30 6.34
N LYS A 34 10.38 3.84 6.89
CA LYS A 34 11.57 4.69 7.07
C LYS A 34 12.29 4.94 5.74
N PHE A 35 12.11 4.06 4.77
CA PHE A 35 12.65 4.20 3.41
C PHE A 35 11.59 4.78 2.47
N ASP A 36 12.00 5.62 1.53
CA ASP A 36 11.12 6.34 0.59
C ASP A 36 10.88 5.61 -0.74
N SER A 37 11.48 4.43 -0.91
CA SER A 37 11.33 3.61 -2.13
C SER A 37 9.98 2.90 -2.17
N VAL A 38 8.89 3.67 -2.29
CA VAL A 38 7.49 3.22 -2.16
C VAL A 38 6.64 3.39 -3.42
N GLY A 39 7.24 3.74 -4.57
CA GLY A 39 6.52 3.98 -5.84
C GLY A 39 5.69 2.79 -6.37
N ARG A 40 5.78 1.61 -5.75
CA ARG A 40 4.87 0.51 -6.05
C ARG A 40 3.42 0.78 -5.60
N LEU A 41 3.20 1.73 -4.67
CA LEU A 41 1.87 2.15 -4.22
C LEU A 41 1.04 2.70 -5.38
N ASP A 42 1.63 3.52 -6.25
CA ASP A 42 0.94 4.21 -7.35
C ASP A 42 0.29 3.25 -8.36
N SER A 43 0.81 2.02 -8.48
CA SER A 43 0.25 0.99 -9.35
C SER A 43 -1.13 0.48 -8.92
N SER A 44 -1.43 0.57 -7.62
CA SER A 44 -2.67 0.05 -7.01
C SER A 44 -3.51 1.14 -6.36
N PHE A 45 -2.85 2.21 -5.89
CA PHE A 45 -3.46 3.34 -5.19
C PHE A 45 -2.82 4.66 -5.69
N PRO A 46 -3.08 5.08 -6.94
CA PRO A 46 -2.51 6.31 -7.51
C PRO A 46 -2.90 7.57 -6.71
N GLU A 47 -4.04 7.54 -6.03
CA GLU A 47 -4.53 8.60 -5.14
C GLU A 47 -3.73 8.73 -3.83
N CYS A 48 -2.79 7.82 -3.55
CA CYS A 48 -1.91 7.84 -2.38
C CYS A 48 -0.52 8.43 -2.67
N SER A 49 -0.33 9.07 -3.83
CA SER A 49 0.93 9.73 -4.21
C SER A 49 1.16 11.06 -3.49
#